data_AF-A0A1H1ALP6-F1
#
_entry.id   AF-A0A1H1ALP6-F1
#
_cell.length_a   1.000
_cell.length_b   1.000
_cell.length_c   1.000
_cell.angle_alpha   90.00
_cell.angle_beta   90.00
_cell.angle_gamma   90.00
#
_symmetry.space_group_name_H-M   'P 1'
#
loop_
_entity.id
_entity.type
_entity.pdbx_description
1 polymer ?
#
loop_
_entity_poly.entity_id
_entity_poly.type
_entity_poly.pdbx_seq_one_letter_code
_entity_poly.pdbx_strand_id
1 'polypeptide(L)'
;MKQRMPGDFEEEIRFFGRFTWKDLIRMGLPPIVAAQSAGLTSTAGSIAVLFTGGVVGAAWYLFRPGGQPVDIHLYHLLRWVIT
;
A
#
# COMPACT_ATOMS: atom_id res chain seq x y z
N MET A 1 -32.90 -24.21 -17.91
CA MET A 1 -31.75 -23.41 -18.36
C MET A 1 -30.63 -23.57 -17.33
N LYS A 2 -29.51 -24.19 -17.71
CA LYS A 2 -28.38 -24.44 -16.81
C LYS A 2 -27.51 -23.19 -16.79
N GLN A 3 -27.71 -22.30 -15.82
CA GLN A 3 -26.79 -21.18 -15.59
C GLN A 3 -25.42 -21.75 -15.22
N ARG A 4 -24.44 -21.59 -16.10
CA ARG A 4 -23.04 -21.82 -15.77
C ARG A 4 -22.65 -20.71 -14.80
N MET A 5 -22.34 -21.05 -13.55
CA MET A 5 -21.62 -20.12 -12.68
C MET A 5 -20.29 -19.80 -13.36
N PRO A 6 -19.91 -18.51 -13.50
CA PRO A 6 -18.59 -18.17 -14.00
C PRO A 6 -17.56 -18.78 -13.05
N GLY A 7 -16.79 -19.73 -13.57
CA GLY A 7 -15.60 -20.23 -12.90
C GLY A 7 -14.58 -19.11 -12.81
N ASP A 8 -13.86 -19.09 -11.70
CA ASP A 8 -12.87 -18.09 -11.31
C ASP A 8 -13.44 -16.79 -10.77
N PHE A 9 -13.97 -16.88 -9.54
CA PHE A 9 -13.88 -15.77 -8.60
C PHE A 9 -12.41 -15.63 -8.15
N GLU A 10 -11.56 -15.11 -9.04
CA GLU A 10 -10.25 -14.53 -8.70
C GLU A 10 -10.44 -13.16 -8.00
N GLU A 11 -11.40 -13.07 -7.07
CA GLU A 11 -11.52 -11.87 -6.25
C GLU A 11 -10.45 -11.93 -5.15
N GLU A 12 -9.48 -11.01 -5.24
CA GLU A 12 -8.51 -10.80 -4.17
C GLU A 12 -9.23 -10.66 -2.83
N ILE A 13 -8.75 -11.38 -1.82
CA ILE A 13 -9.29 -11.33 -0.45
C ILE A 13 -9.28 -9.86 0.02
N ARG A 14 -10.48 -9.30 0.18
CA ARG A 14 -10.68 -7.93 0.67
C ARG A 14 -10.86 -7.95 2.19
N PHE A 15 -9.86 -7.47 2.89
CA PHE A 15 -9.92 -7.15 4.32
C PHE A 15 -10.88 -5.98 4.55
N PHE A 16 -11.74 -6.11 5.56
CA PHE A 16 -12.80 -5.15 5.87
C PHE A 16 -13.72 -4.83 4.67
N GLY A 17 -13.86 -5.78 3.73
CA GLY A 17 -14.67 -5.62 2.51
C GLY A 17 -14.17 -4.57 1.51
N ARG A 18 -13.04 -3.89 1.78
CA ARG A 18 -12.57 -2.76 0.99
C ARG A 18 -11.07 -2.76 0.68
N PHE A 19 -10.24 -3.31 1.55
CA PHE A 19 -8.79 -3.25 1.43
C PHE A 19 -8.22 -4.58 0.97
N THR A 20 -7.44 -4.60 -0.10
CA THR A 20 -6.69 -5.81 -0.47
C THR A 20 -5.47 -5.98 0.45
N TRP A 21 -4.88 -7.18 0.50
CA TRP A 21 -3.63 -7.38 1.25
C TRP A 21 -2.50 -6.45 0.75
N LYS A 22 -2.48 -6.18 -0.56
CA LYS A 22 -1.56 -5.23 -1.18
C LYS A 22 -1.79 -3.81 -0.66
N ASP A 23 -3.04 -3.41 -0.45
CA ASP A 23 -3.37 -2.09 0.10
C ASP A 23 -2.93 -1.94 1.55
N LEU A 24 -3.09 -2.98 2.37
CA LEU A 24 -2.59 -2.99 3.75
C LEU A 24 -1.06 -2.86 3.79
N ILE A 25 -0.35 -3.58 2.92
CA ILE A 25 1.10 -3.47 2.79
C ILE A 25 1.49 -2.04 2.36
N ARG A 26 0.81 -1.44 1.38
CA ARG A 26 1.07 -0.06 0.93
C ARG A 26 0.86 0.97 2.03
N MET A 27 -0.18 0.81 2.86
CA MET A 27 -0.43 1.71 3.99
C MET A 27 0.57 1.49 5.13
N GLY A 28 0.99 0.24 5.37
CA GLY A 28 1.91 -0.13 6.44
C GLY A 28 3.39 0.14 6.12
N LEU A 29 3.78 0.16 4.84
CA LEU A 29 5.18 0.31 4.43
C LEU A 29 5.81 1.63 4.93
N PRO A 30 5.20 2.81 4.69
CA PRO A 30 5.80 4.08 5.08
C PRO A 30 6.05 4.24 6.60
N PRO A 31 5.12 3.91 7.51
CA PRO A 31 5.41 3.99 8.94
C PRO A 31 6.45 2.97 9.41
N ILE A 32 6.51 1.78 8.82
CA ILE A 32 7.54 0.78 9.15
C ILE A 32 8.94 1.29 8.73
N VAL A 33 9.05 1.83 7.52
CA VAL A 33 10.32 2.40 7.02
C VAL A 33 10.73 3.62 7.84
N ALA A 34 9.78 4.49 8.19
CA ALA A 34 10.04 5.65 9.04
C ALA A 34 10.52 5.23 10.43
N ALA A 35 9.89 4.22 11.04
CA ALA A 35 10.29 3.70 12.35
C ALA A 35 11.69 3.05 12.33
N GLN A 36 12.02 2.28 11.28
CA GLN A 36 13.36 1.68 11.14
C GLN A 36 14.44 2.73 10.91
N SER A 37 14.19 3.74 10.06
CA SER A 37 15.19 4.74 9.70
C SER A 37 15.44 5.78 10.79
N ALA A 38 14.41 6.18 11.54
CA ALA A 38 14.54 7.25 12.52
C ALA A 38 15.22 6.80 13.83
N GLY A 39 15.20 5.50 14.15
CA GLY A 39 15.65 5.00 15.46
C GLY A 39 14.76 5.55 16.59
N LEU A 40 13.84 4.73 17.07
CA LEU A 40 12.85 5.11 18.09
C LEU A 40 13.53 5.31 19.46
N THR A 41 14.18 6.47 19.65
CA THR A 41 15.04 6.78 20.81
C THR A 41 14.30 7.46 21.96
N SER A 42 13.14 8.07 21.70
CA SER A 42 12.31 8.71 22.74
C SER A 42 10.83 8.50 22.44
N THR A 43 9.99 8.43 23.48
CA THR A 43 8.54 8.22 23.34
C THR A 43 7.87 9.28 22.46
N ALA A 44 8.25 10.55 22.64
CA ALA A 44 7.73 11.66 21.83
C ALA A 44 8.18 11.55 20.35
N GLY A 45 9.46 11.21 20.11
CA GLY A 45 9.98 10.96 18.77
C GLY A 45 9.27 9.79 18.08
N SER A 46 9.01 8.72 18.82
CA SER A 46 8.30 7.54 18.31
C SER A 46 6.88 7.86 17.87
N ILE A 47 6.13 8.63 18.67
CA ILE A 47 4.77 9.06 18.31
C ILE A 47 4.81 9.94 17.07
N ALA A 48 5.74 10.90 16.99
CA ALA A 48 5.87 11.79 15.84
C ALA A 48 6.22 11.01 14.55
N VAL A 49 7.13 10.04 14.63
CA VAL A 49 7.54 9.19 13.51
C VAL A 49 6.41 8.29 13.04
N LEU A 50 5.68 7.65 13.96
CA LEU A 50 4.53 6.81 13.60
C LEU A 50 3.38 7.64 13.01
N PHE A 51 3.12 8.83 13.56
CA PHE A 51 2.08 9.72 13.04
C PHE A 51 2.41 10.22 11.64
N THR A 52 3.62 10.74 11.44
CA THR A 52 4.07 11.21 10.11
C THR A 52 4.12 10.05 9.11
N GLY A 53 4.65 8.89 9.51
CA GLY A 53 4.65 7.68 8.70
C GLY A 53 3.24 7.21 8.32
N GLY A 54 2.28 7.26 9.25
CA GLY A 54 0.88 6.91 9.01
C GLY A 54 0.19 7.88 8.06
N VAL A 55 0.42 9.19 8.21
CA VAL A 55 -0.11 10.21 7.29
C VAL A 55 0.47 10.03 5.89
N VAL A 56 1.78 9.79 5.79
CA VAL A 56 2.43 9.52 4.51
C VAL A 56 1.90 8.24 3.89
N GLY A 57 1.69 7.17 4.66
CA GLY A 57 1.08 5.92 4.19
C GLY A 57 -0.35 6.10 3.68
N ALA A 58 -1.16 6.88 4.37
CA ALA A 58 -2.51 7.22 3.93
C ALA A 58 -2.50 8.08 2.66
N ALA A 59 -1.64 9.10 2.60
CA ALA A 59 -1.46 9.94 1.42
C ALA A 59 -0.97 9.12 0.22
N TRP A 60 -0.03 8.19 0.44
CA TRP A 60 0.48 7.28 -0.58
C TRP A 60 -0.59 6.34 -1.13
N TYR A 61 -1.49 5.86 -0.28
CA TYR A 61 -2.62 5.03 -0.68
C TYR A 61 -3.68 5.83 -1.49
N LEU A 62 -3.94 7.08 -1.07
CA LEU A 62 -4.90 7.98 -1.72
C LEU A 62 -4.37 8.53 -3.05
N PHE A 63 -3.06 8.75 -3.14
CA PHE A 63 -2.43 9.27 -4.33
C PHE A 63 -2.33 8.19 -5.41
N ARG A 64 -3.30 8.20 -6.33
CA ARG A 64 -3.41 7.26 -7.44
C ARG A 64 -3.41 8.00 -8.78
N PRO A 65 -2.23 8.48 -9.25
CA PRO A 65 -2.15 9.14 -10.54
C PRO A 65 -2.65 8.19 -11.65
N GLY A 66 -3.49 8.69 -12.55
CA GLY A 66 -4.09 7.86 -13.61
C GLY A 66 -4.97 6.70 -13.12
N GLY A 67 -5.47 6.75 -11.87
CA GLY A 67 -6.30 5.69 -11.28
C GLY A 67 -5.54 4.44 -10.84
N GLN A 68 -4.22 4.41 -11.04
CA GLN A 68 -3.37 3.29 -10.69
C GLN A 68 -2.53 3.60 -9.44
N PRO A 69 -2.23 2.61 -8.60
CA PRO A 69 -1.38 2.80 -7.43
C PRO A 69 0.09 3.05 -7.81
N VAL A 70 0.83 3.71 -6.91
CA VAL A 70 2.20 4.21 -7.17
C VAL A 70 3.20 3.08 -7.45
N ASP A 71 3.01 1.89 -6.89
CA ASP A 71 3.86 0.72 -7.13
C ASP A 71 3.77 0.20 -8.57
N ILE A 72 2.63 0.35 -9.24
CA ILE A 72 2.51 0.03 -10.67
C ILE A 72 3.34 1.01 -11.50
N HIS A 73 3.31 2.29 -11.13
CA HIS A 73 4.15 3.30 -11.78
C HIS A 73 5.63 3.03 -11.54
N LEU A 74 5.99 2.64 -10.32
CA LEU A 74 7.36 2.26 -9.96
C LEU A 74 7.82 1.04 -10.76
N TYR A 75 6.95 0.03 -10.90
CA TYR A 75 7.22 -1.16 -11.72
C TYR A 75 7.44 -0.80 -13.18
N HIS A 76 6.57 0.02 -13.77
CA HIS A 76 6.73 0.48 -15.15
C HIS A 76 7.98 1.32 -15.35
N LEU A 77 8.32 2.17 -14.38
CA LEU A 77 9.55 2.96 -14.39
C LEU A 77 10.78 2.06 -14.32
N LEU A 78 10.82 1.09 -13.40
CA LEU A 78 11.93 0.13 -13.30
C LEU A 78 12.06 -0.70 -14.59
N ARG A 79 10.94 -1.17 -15.14
CA ARG A 79 10.93 -1.90 -16.41
C ARG A 79 11.49 -1.03 -17.54
N TRP A 80 11.09 0.23 -17.62
CA TRP A 80 11.58 1.16 -18.64
C TRP A 80 13.07 1.48 -18.49
N VAL A 81 13.59 1.56 -17.27
CA VAL A 81 15.03 1.81 -17.04
C VAL A 81 15.89 0.59 -17.38
N ILE A 82 15.37 -0.61 -17.13
CA ILE A 82 16.12 -1.87 -17.33
C ILE A 82 16.06 -2.38 -18.79
N THR A 83 15.04 -1.96 -19.56
CA THR A 83 14.83 -2.40 -20.96
C THR A 83 15.38 -1.36 -21.94
#